data_AF-A0A7X1GLJ8-F1
#
_entry.id   AF-A0A7X1GLJ8-F1
#
_cell.length_a   1.000
_cell.length_b   1.000
_cell.length_c   1.000
_cell.angle_alpha   90.00
_cell.angle_beta   90.00
_cell.angle_gamma   90.00
#
_symmetry.space_group_name_H-M   'P 1'
#
loop_
_entity.id
_entity.type
_entity.pdbx_description
1 polymer ?
#
loop_
_entity_poly.entity_id
_entity_poly.type
_entity_poly.pdbx_seq_one_letter_code
_entity_poly.pdbx_strand_id
1 'polypeptide(L)' 'MSEENIIIHKAEVSTKVEKYSGIVSLILVQKEDGWTYEIEDMSHGNLALTWRTKSPEKASSKLRDIYKDKVWNFKILE' A
#
# COMPACT_ATOMS: atom_id res chain seq x y z
N MET A 1 6.90 -0.89 -21.58
CA MET A 1 6.90 0.29 -20.70
C MET A 1 7.46 -0.18 -19.37
N SER A 2 8.59 0.34 -18.93
CA SER A 2 9.22 -0.04 -17.66
C SER A 2 8.32 0.44 -16.51
N GLU A 3 7.62 -0.48 -15.85
CA GLU A 3 6.69 -0.18 -14.74
C GLU A 3 7.39 0.39 -13.49
N GLU A 4 8.72 0.51 -13.48
CA GLU A 4 9.54 0.82 -12.30
C GLU A 4 9.48 2.28 -11.82
N ASN A 5 8.82 3.20 -12.54
CA ASN A 5 8.81 4.64 -12.20
C ASN A 5 7.46 5.18 -11.68
N ILE A 6 6.45 4.32 -11.47
CA ILE A 6 5.14 4.80 -10.97
C ILE A 6 5.21 4.98 -9.45
N ILE A 7 4.93 6.20 -8.98
CA ILE A 7 4.71 6.51 -7.56
C ILE A 7 3.22 6.42 -7.27
N ILE A 8 2.83 5.59 -6.30
CA ILE A 8 1.45 5.42 -5.86
C ILE A 8 1.28 6.23 -4.58
N HIS A 9 0.64 7.39 -4.64
CA HIS A 9 0.45 8.22 -3.44
C HIS A 9 -0.62 7.64 -2.52
N LYS A 10 -1.69 7.10 -3.11
CA LYS A 10 -2.80 6.48 -2.38
C LYS A 10 -3.30 5.23 -3.10
N ALA A 11 -3.72 4.23 -2.34
CA ALA A 11 -4.31 3.01 -2.86
C ALA A 11 -5.39 2.46 -1.92
N GLU A 12 -6.37 1.76 -2.48
CA GLU A 12 -7.28 0.91 -1.75
C GLU A 12 -6.87 -0.55 -1.95
N VAL A 13 -6.80 -1.28 -0.85
CA VAL A 13 -6.62 -2.73 -0.88
C VAL A 13 -7.82 -3.36 -0.21
N SER A 14 -8.41 -4.35 -0.87
CA SER A 14 -9.49 -5.12 -0.27
C SER A 14 -9.31 -6.61 -0.51
N THR A 15 -9.81 -7.41 0.42
CA THR A 15 -9.96 -8.85 0.21
C THR A 15 -11.40 -9.25 0.48
N LYS A 16 -11.89 -10.23 -0.25
CA LYS A 16 -13.19 -10.85 -0.04
C LYS A 16 -12.98 -12.35 0.08
N VAL A 17 -12.80 -12.81 1.31
CA VAL A 17 -12.78 -14.23 1.67
C VAL A 17 -14.13 -14.55 2.33
N GLU A 18 -14.58 -15.81 2.27
CA GLU A 18 -15.93 -16.24 2.73
C GLU A 18 -16.34 -15.72 4.13
N LYS A 19 -15.39 -15.39 5.00
CA LYS A 19 -15.62 -14.94 6.38
C LYS A 19 -15.11 -13.52 6.68
N TYR A 20 -14.47 -12.84 5.73
CA TYR A 20 -13.91 -11.50 5.97
C TYR A 20 -13.90 -10.67 4.68
N SER A 21 -14.53 -9.50 4.76
CA SER A 21 -14.49 -8.46 3.74
C SER A 21 -14.04 -7.18 4.41
N GLY A 22 -12.89 -6.66 3.98
CA GLY A 22 -12.33 -5.41 4.49
C GLY A 22 -11.70 -4.62 3.36
N ILE A 23 -11.91 -3.30 3.35
CA ILE A 23 -11.22 -2.34 2.49
C ILE A 23 -10.35 -1.50 3.41
N VAL A 24 -9.08 -1.32 3.05
CA VAL A 24 -8.16 -0.43 3.73
C VAL A 24 -7.57 0.56 2.73
N SER A 25 -7.53 1.84 3.13
CA SER A 25 -6.86 2.89 2.38
C SER A 25 -5.41 2.97 2.83
N LEU A 26 -4.48 2.98 1.87
CA LEU A 26 -3.05 3.08 2.07
C LEU A 26 -2.53 4.40 1.51
N ILE A 27 -1.75 5.12 2.30
CA ILE A 27 -1.10 6.37 1.89
C ILE A 27 0.43 6.23 1.94
N LEU A 28 1.12 6.70 0.92
CA LEU A 28 2.57 6.71 0.87
C LEU A 28 3.12 7.78 1.83
N VAL A 29 4.08 7.39 2.67
CA VAL A 29 4.70 8.28 3.65
C VAL A 29 6.21 8.12 3.67
N GLN A 30 6.91 9.22 3.93
CA GLN A 30 8.33 9.21 4.25
C GLN A 30 8.51 9.16 5.77
N LYS A 31 9.30 8.20 6.23
CA LYS A 31 9.76 8.04 7.63
C LYS A 31 11.27 8.28 7.70
N GLU A 32 11.77 8.42 8.92
CA GLU A 32 13.21 8.64 9.18
C GLU A 32 14.09 7.55 8.56
N ASP A 33 13.59 6.31 8.48
CA ASP A 33 14.29 5.13 7.99
C ASP A 33 13.92 4.73 6.55
N GLY A 34 13.07 5.50 5.86
CA GLY A 34 12.73 5.30 4.45
C GLY A 34 11.25 5.49 4.13
N TRP A 35 10.84 5.00 2.96
CA TRP A 35 9.48 5.13 2.43
C TRP A 35 8.64 3.87 2.73
N THR A 36 7.36 4.07 3.07
CA THR A 36 6.40 2.99 3.34
C THR A 36 4.97 3.47 3.10
N TYR A 37 3.99 2.60 3.37
CA TYR A 37 2.58 2.99 3.40
C TYR A 37 2.01 2.90 4.82
N GLU A 38 1.03 3.75 5.07
CA GLU A 38 0.21 3.74 6.28
C GLU A 38 -1.23 3.39 5.95
N ILE A 39 -1.87 2.63 6.83
CA ILE A 39 -3.32 2.45 6.82
C ILE A 39 -3.97 3.72 7.37
N GLU A 40 -4.78 4.37 6.53
CA GLU A 40 -5.55 5.56 6.86
C GLU A 40 -6.82 5.20 7.68
N ASP A 41 -7.32 6.15 8.47
CA ASP A 41 -8.59 6.07 9.20
C ASP A 41 -8.73 4.91 10.21
N MET A 42 -7.60 4.44 10.75
CA MET A 42 -7.59 3.52 11.87
C MET A 42 -8.03 4.23 13.16
N SER A 43 -8.92 3.62 13.94
CA SER A 43 -9.47 4.18 15.18
C SER A 43 -8.42 4.58 16.23
N HIS A 44 -7.21 4.02 16.14
CA HIS A 44 -6.08 4.26 17.04
C HIS A 44 -4.94 5.06 16.38
N GLY A 45 -5.22 5.72 15.25
CA GLY A 45 -4.22 6.39 14.43
C GLY A 45 -3.62 5.49 13.37
N ASN A 46 -3.05 6.11 12.34
CA ASN A 46 -2.55 5.41 11.16
C ASN A 46 -1.49 4.36 11.52
N LEU A 47 -1.60 3.17 10.92
CA LEU A 47 -0.65 2.08 11.13
C LEU A 47 0.29 1.94 9.94
N ALA A 48 1.58 2.15 10.16
CA ALA A 48 2.59 1.94 9.13
C ALA A 48 2.80 0.45 8.84
N LEU A 49 2.95 0.09 7.57
CA LEU A 49 3.38 -1.25 7.17
C LEU A 49 4.78 -1.54 7.72
N THR A 50 5.10 -2.82 7.94
CA THR A 50 6.32 -3.25 8.65
C THR A 50 7.60 -3.14 7.83
N TRP A 51 7.50 -2.81 6.54
CA TRP A 51 8.64 -2.71 5.63
C TRP A 51 8.97 -1.27 5.26
N ARG A 52 10.21 -1.06 4.85
CA ARG A 52 10.75 0.23 4.36
C ARG A 52 11.48 0.03 3.05
N THR A 53 11.51 1.08 2.23
CA THR A 53 12.33 1.13 1.01
C THR A 53 13.09 2.45 0.94
N LYS A 54 14.11 2.50 0.08
CA LYS A 54 14.98 3.68 -0.06
C LYS A 54 14.39 4.80 -0.91
N SER A 55 13.29 4.55 -1.63
CA SER A 55 12.69 5.53 -2.55
C SER A 55 11.18 5.28 -2.70
N PRO A 56 10.39 6.32 -3.06
CA PRO A 56 8.95 6.19 -3.25
C PRO A 56 8.56 5.25 -4.39
N GLU A 57 9.37 5.16 -5.44
CA GLU A 57 9.17 4.22 -6.55
C GLU A 57 9.34 2.78 -6.09
N LYS A 58 10.38 2.50 -5.30
CA LYS A 58 10.59 1.16 -4.70
C LYS A 58 9.49 0.80 -3.71
N ALA A 59 8.96 1.78 -2.95
CA ALA A 59 7.81 1.55 -2.09
C ALA A 59 6.59 1.15 -2.92
N SER A 60 6.34 1.85 -4.03
CA SER A 60 5.20 1.61 -4.92
C SER A 60 5.29 0.26 -5.66
N SER A 61 6.48 -0.10 -6.15
CA SER A 61 6.75 -1.43 -6.70
C SER A 61 6.53 -2.52 -5.66
N LYS A 62 7.10 -2.37 -4.45
CA LYS A 62 6.90 -3.35 -3.36
C LYS A 62 5.43 -3.47 -2.94
N LEU A 63 4.70 -2.36 -2.88
CA LEU A 63 3.27 -2.38 -2.55
C LEU A 63 2.49 -3.21 -3.57
N ARG A 64 2.72 -2.98 -4.86
CA ARG A 64 2.13 -3.79 -5.92
C ARG A 64 2.53 -5.26 -5.76
N ASP A 65 3.80 -5.57 -5.57
CA ASP A 65 4.26 -6.97 -5.46
C ASP A 65 3.58 -7.73 -4.31
N ILE A 66 3.31 -7.07 -3.19
CA ILE A 66 2.60 -7.66 -2.04
C ILE A 66 1.13 -7.94 -2.35
N TYR A 67 0.45 -7.02 -3.04
CA TYR A 67 -1.00 -7.06 -3.24
C TYR A 67 -1.44 -7.45 -4.66
N LYS A 68 -0.50 -7.83 -5.53
CA LYS A 68 -0.76 -8.30 -6.91
C LYS A 68 -1.38 -9.70 -6.96
N ASP A 69 -1.45 -10.40 -5.82
CA ASP A 69 -2.00 -11.75 -5.75
C ASP A 69 -3.54 -11.77 -5.87
N LYS A 70 -4.09 -12.88 -6.39
CA LYS A 70 -5.53 -13.03 -6.74
C LYS A 70 -6.48 -12.90 -5.54
N VAL A 71 -5.95 -12.93 -4.32
CA VAL A 71 -6.71 -12.82 -3.06
C VAL A 71 -7.06 -11.36 -2.75
N TRP A 72 -6.33 -10.40 -3.33
CA TRP A 72 -6.48 -8.98 -3.07
C TRP A 72 -6.96 -8.24 -4.32
N ASN A 73 -7.92 -7.32 -4.14
CA ASN A 73 -8.22 -6.29 -5.13
C ASN A 73 -7.41 -5.05 -4.76
N PHE A 74 -6.54 -4.64 -5.69
CA PHE A 74 -5.67 -3.49 -5.54
C PHE A 74 -6.11 -2.38 -6.50
N LYS A 75 -6.41 -1.19 -5.96
CA LYS A 75 -6.85 -0.02 -6.73
C LYS A 75 -6.02 1.20 -6.35
N ILE A 76 -5.50 1.92 -7.33
CA ILE A 76 -4.78 3.18 -7.10
C ILE A 76 -5.80 4.32 -7.08
N LEU A 77 -5.67 5.20 -6.09
CA LEU A 77 -6.45 6.44 -5.99
C LEU A 77 -5.48 7.59 -6.30
N GLU A 78 -5.77 8.37 -7.35
CA GLU A 78 -4.90 9.46 -7.85
C GLU A 78 -4.52 10.48 -6.78
#